data_AF-A0A4S0VGF8-F1
#
_entry.id   AF-A0A4S0VGF8-F1
#
_cell.length_a   1.000
_cell.length_b   1.000
_cell.length_c   1.000
_cell.angle_alpha   90.00
_cell.angle_beta   90.00
_cell.angle_gamma   90.00
#
_symmetry.space_group_name_H-M   'P 1'
#
loop_
_entity.id
_entity.type
_entity.pdbx_description
1 polymer ?
#
loop_
_entity_poly.entity_id
_entity_poly.type
_entity_poly.pdbx_seq_one_letter_code
_entity_poly.pdbx_strand_id
1 'polypeptide(L)' 'MSKFYVITGNGRRFESPSLPVMKSTLEYTINTMVSLGYGLIIKDCSPELEDFLFELQKKYPMKIVDLPSSNDKI' A
#
# COMPACT_ATOMS: atom_id res chain seq x y z
N MET A 1 8.35 -8.50 -18.23
CA MET A 1 8.02 -7.18 -17.64
C MET A 1 7.60 -7.42 -16.21
N SER A 2 8.31 -6.89 -15.23
CA SER A 2 7.88 -6.94 -13.83
C SER A 2 6.63 -6.06 -13.66
N LYS A 3 5.67 -6.51 -12.86
CA LYS A 3 4.51 -5.72 -12.46
C LYS A 3 4.74 -5.20 -11.04
N PHE A 4 4.28 -3.99 -10.77
CA PHE A 4 4.18 -3.47 -9.41
C PHE A 4 3.02 -4.15 -8.70
N TYR A 5 3.18 -4.44 -7.42
CA TYR A 5 2.20 -5.14 -6.63
C TYR A 5 2.04 -4.55 -5.23
N VAL A 6 0.86 -4.77 -4.65
CA VAL A 6 0.53 -4.52 -3.25
C VAL A 6 -0.32 -5.69 -2.74
N ILE A 7 0.06 -6.25 -1.60
CA ILE A 7 -0.70 -7.26 -0.88
C ILE A 7 -1.30 -6.61 0.35
N THR A 8 -2.61 -6.76 0.52
CA THR A 8 -3.33 -6.22 1.67
C THR A 8 -3.44 -7.26 2.79
N GLY A 9 -3.77 -6.81 4.01
CA GLY A 9 -3.87 -7.67 5.19
C GLY A 9 -4.88 -8.81 5.08
N ASN A 10 -5.87 -8.70 4.19
CA ASN A 10 -6.85 -9.76 3.91
C ASN A 10 -6.38 -10.76 2.82
N GLY A 11 -5.14 -10.65 2.36
CA GLY A 11 -4.55 -11.52 1.34
C GLY A 11 -4.88 -11.13 -0.10
N ARG A 12 -5.61 -10.03 -0.35
CA ARG A 12 -5.84 -9.54 -1.72
C ARG A 12 -4.57 -8.90 -2.27
N ARG A 13 -4.23 -9.30 -3.51
CA ARG A 13 -3.10 -8.79 -4.28
C ARG A 13 -3.59 -7.90 -5.41
N PHE A 14 -3.07 -6.68 -5.47
CA PHE A 14 -3.28 -5.73 -6.54
C PHE A 14 -2.02 -5.66 -7.38
N GLU A 15 -2.15 -5.62 -8.71
CA GLU A 15 -1.01 -5.52 -9.62
C GLU A 15 -1.26 -4.47 -10.70
N SER A 16 -0.20 -3.79 -11.12
CA SER A 16 -0.23 -2.87 -12.25
C SER A 16 1.10 -2.93 -13.01
N PRO A 17 1.09 -2.88 -14.35
CA PRO A 17 2.32 -2.72 -15.13
C PRO A 17 2.90 -1.29 -15.04
N SER A 18 2.18 -0.35 -14.44
CA SER A 18 2.55 1.07 -14.38
C SER A 18 2.54 1.59 -12.94
N LEU A 19 3.68 2.11 -12.49
CA LEU A 19 3.86 2.67 -11.15
C LEU A 19 2.96 3.90 -10.91
N PRO A 20 2.85 4.89 -11.83
CA PRO A 20 1.92 6.01 -11.67
C PRO A 20 0.46 5.56 -11.51
N VAL A 21 0.04 4.57 -12.31
CA VAL A 21 -1.32 4.02 -12.24
C VAL A 21 -1.56 3.34 -10.89
N MET A 22 -0.58 2.58 -10.40
CA MET A 22 -0.66 1.94 -9.08
C MET A 22 -0.79 2.97 -7.96
N LYS A 23 0.06 4.01 -7.97
CA LYS A 23 0.04 5.07 -6.95
C LYS A 23 -1.31 5.79 -6.92
N SER A 24 -1.82 6.21 -8.08
CA SER A 24 -3.14 6.86 -8.17
C SER A 24 -4.28 5.96 -7.70
N THR A 25 -4.24 4.67 -8.05
CA THR A 25 -5.25 3.69 -7.62
C THR A 25 -5.24 3.48 -6.11
N LEU A 26 -4.04 3.35 -5.52
CA LEU A 26 -3.86 3.19 -4.08
C LEU A 26 -4.33 4.43 -3.32
N GLU A 27 -3.94 5.62 -3.76
CA GLU A 27 -4.35 6.87 -3.14
C GLU A 27 -5.88 7.02 -3.17
N TYR A 28 -6.51 6.78 -4.31
CA TYR A 28 -7.97 6.81 -4.43
C TYR A 28 -8.65 5.78 -3.51
N THR A 29 -8.13 4.55 -3.48
CA THR A 29 -8.68 3.46 -2.66
C THR A 29 -8.59 3.79 -1.18
N ILE A 30 -7.41 4.22 -0.72
CA ILE A 30 -7.16 4.60 0.67
C ILE A 30 -8.05 5.78 1.06
N ASN A 31 -8.11 6.83 0.24
CA ASN A 31 -8.97 7.99 0.50
C ASN A 31 -10.44 7.59 0.64
N THR A 32 -10.91 6.71 -0.24
CA THR A 32 -12.29 6.21 -0.21
C THR A 32 -12.54 5.35 1.04
N MET A 33 -11.61 4.48 1.42
CA MET A 33 -11.75 3.66 2.63
C MET A 33 -11.76 4.52 3.89
N VAL A 34 -10.86 5.51 3.97
CA VAL A 34 -10.76 6.43 5.09
C VAL A 34 -12.02 7.29 5.21
N SER A 35 -12.58 7.80 4.11
CA SER A 35 -13.81 8.60 4.15
C SER A 35 -15.02 7.80 4.62
N LEU A 36 -15.03 6.48 4.37
CA LEU A 36 -16.03 5.55 4.89
C LEU A 36 -15.74 5.08 6.32
N GLY A 37 -14.68 5.57 6.97
CA GLY A 37 -14.27 5.21 8.33
C GLY A 37 -13.47 3.90 8.45
N TYR A 38 -13.14 3.26 7.32
CA TYR A 38 -12.32 2.04 7.26
C TYR A 38 -10.83 2.34 7.12
N GLY A 39 -10.01 1.32 7.39
CA GLY A 39 -8.57 1.34 7.15
C GLY A 39 -8.14 0.25 6.17
N LEU A 40 -6.98 0.45 5.56
CA LEU A 40 -6.34 -0.48 4.64
C LEU A 40 -4.99 -0.93 5.20
N ILE A 41 -4.89 -2.20 5.58
CA ILE A 41 -3.63 -2.83 5.98
C ILE A 41 -2.91 -3.28 4.71
N ILE A 42 -1.66 -2.88 4.53
CA ILE A 42 -0.80 -3.30 3.41
C ILE A 42 0.30 -4.17 3.96
N LYS A 43 0.23 -5.47 3.71
CA LYS A 43 1.12 -6.52 4.25
C LYS A 43 2.41 -6.69 3.46
N ASP A 44 2.44 -6.34 2.18
CA ASP A 44 3.62 -6.45 1.33
C ASP A 44 3.46 -5.55 0.09
N CYS A 45 4.54 -5.08 -0.49
CA CYS A 45 4.50 -4.24 -1.68
C CYS A 45 5.79 -4.29 -2.49
N SER A 46 5.73 -3.85 -3.74
CA SER A 46 6.95 -3.59 -4.51
C SER A 46 7.77 -2.45 -3.86
N PRO A 47 9.11 -2.55 -3.81
CA PRO A 47 9.98 -1.56 -3.16
C PRO A 47 9.75 -0.12 -3.62
N GLU A 48 9.39 0.08 -4.90
CA GLU A 48 9.15 1.40 -5.50
C GLU A 48 7.90 2.11 -4.94
N LEU A 49 7.09 1.40 -4.15
CA LEU A 49 5.90 1.92 -3.48
C LEU A 49 6.13 2.20 -2.00
N GLU A 50 7.21 1.73 -1.38
CA GLU A 50 7.45 1.86 0.07
C GLU A 50 7.41 3.33 0.52
N ASP A 51 8.20 4.21 -0.10
CA ASP A 51 8.23 5.64 0.24
C ASP A 51 6.85 6.29 0.09
N PHE A 52 6.12 5.93 -0.96
CA PHE A 52 4.79 6.46 -1.22
C PHE A 52 3.77 6.00 -0.17
N LEU A 53 3.83 4.73 0.22
CA LEU A 53 2.96 4.17 1.25
C LEU A 53 3.30 4.72 2.64
N PHE A 54 4.58 4.99 2.90
CA PHE A 54 5.03 5.62 4.14
C PHE A 54 4.51 7.06 4.26
N GLU A 55 4.57 7.85 3.18
CA GLU A 55 3.97 9.20 3.16
C GLU A 55 2.44 9.15 3.33
N LEU A 56 1.77 8.18 2.72
CA LEU A 56 0.34 7.97 2.93
C LEU A 56 0.02 7.55 4.37
N GLN A 57 0.86 6.73 4.99
CA GLN A 57 0.70 6.34 6.39
C GLN A 57 0.81 7.55 7.31
N LYS A 58 1.75 8.47 7.08
CA LYS A 58 1.83 9.74 7.83
C LYS A 58 0.57 10.58 7.69
N LYS A 59 -0.01 10.61 6.48
CA LYS A 59 -1.27 11.33 6.20
C LYS A 59 -2.49 10.64 6.83
N TYR A 60 -2.47 9.31 6.97
CA TYR A 60 -3.57 8.49 7.48
C TYR A 60 -3.10 7.51 8.60
N PRO A 61 -2.64 8.02 9.76
CA PRO A 61 -1.88 7.25 10.74
C PRO A 61 -2.65 6.12 11.43
N MET A 62 -3.97 6.21 11.55
CA MET A 62 -4.79 5.18 12.22
C MET A 62 -5.31 4.10 11.27
N LYS A 63 -5.00 4.19 9.96
CA LYS A 63 -5.73 3.44 8.93
C LYS A 63 -4.83 2.65 7.97
N ILE A 64 -3.54 2.93 7.91
CA ILE A 64 -2.56 2.14 7.14
C ILE A 64 -1.56 1.55 8.13
N VAL A 65 -1.70 0.25 8.42
CA VAL A 65 -0.84 -0.43 9.39
C VAL A 65 -0.24 -1.68 8.74
N ASP A 66 1.06 -1.86 9.00
CA ASP A 66 1.95 -2.98 8.72
C ASP A 66 2.43 -3.23 7.29
N LEU A 67 3.11 -2.22 6.72
CA LEU A 67 4.26 -2.52 5.87
C LEU A 67 5.16 -3.50 6.64
N PRO A 68 5.56 -4.64 6.05
CA PRO A 68 6.45 -5.57 6.69
C PRO A 68 7.77 -4.81 6.84
N SER A 69 8.08 -4.40 8.06
CA SER A 69 9.42 -3.95 8.42
C SER A 69 10.35 -5.08 8.00
N SER A 70 11.05 -4.88 6.89
CA SER A 70 12.06 -5.80 6.37
C SER A 70 13.22 -5.80 7.35
N ASN A 71 13.06 -6.59 8.41
CA ASN A 71 14.06 -6.81 9.45
C ASN A 71 14.62 -8.24 9.38
N ASP A 72 14.24 -9.04 8.39
CA ASP A 72 14.89 -10.32 8.09
C ASP A 72 16.08 -10.10 7.15
N LYS A 73 17.14 -9.51 7.72
CA LYS A 73 18.51 -9.88 7.31
C LYS A 73 18.81 -11.22 7.98
N ILE A 74 18.61 -12.33 7.26
CA ILE A 74 19.21 -13.63 7.57
C ILE A 74 20.03 -14.07 6.36
#